data_AF-A0A1V0GSG0-F1
#
_entry.id   AF-A0A1V0GSG0-F1
#
_cell.length_a   1.000
_cell.length_b   1.000
_cell.length_c   1.000
_cell.angle_alpha   90.00
_cell.angle_beta   90.00
_cell.angle_gamma   90.00
#
_symmetry.space_group_name_H-M   'P 1'
#
loop_
_entity.id
_entity.type
_entity.pdbx_description
1 polymer ?
#
loop_
_entity_poly.entity_id
_entity_poly.type
_entity_poly.pdbx_seq_one_letter_code
_entity_poly.pdbx_strand_id
1 'polypeptide(L)'
;MTKLKLGPIVDDPPVKLSVELPASLHRDLTLYGELLGRSGTGGQGVAVPPQKLVVPMLERFLASDRGFAKARRGVVAEQRRTED
;
A
#
# COMPACT_ATOMS: atom_id res chain seq x y z
N MET A 1 26.47 -14.58 26.05
CA MET A 1 25.54 -13.44 25.92
C MET A 1 24.86 -13.52 24.56
N THR A 2 23.54 -13.68 24.53
CA THR A 2 22.77 -13.84 23.28
C THR A 2 22.63 -12.48 22.58
N LYS A 3 23.38 -12.31 21.49
CA LYS A 3 23.25 -11.15 20.58
C LYS A 3 21.94 -11.31 19.81
N LEU A 4 20.91 -10.55 20.19
CA LEU A 4 19.65 -10.50 19.45
C LEU A 4 19.93 -9.97 18.03
N LYS A 5 19.39 -10.65 17.02
CA LYS A 5 19.63 -10.37 15.59
C LYS A 5 18.80 -9.20 15.05
N LEU A 6 17.97 -8.58 15.87
CA LEU A 6 17.25 -7.38 15.48
C LEU A 6 18.23 -6.20 15.47
N GLY A 7 18.57 -5.74 14.28
CA GLY A 7 19.14 -4.41 14.09
C GLY A 7 18.13 -3.32 14.48
N PRO A 8 18.52 -2.04 14.38
CA PRO A 8 17.62 -0.92 14.65
C PRO A 8 16.32 -1.08 13.87
N ILE A 9 15.18 -0.91 14.55
CA ILE A 9 13.88 -0.84 13.89
C ILE A 9 13.88 0.48 13.11
N VAL A 10 13.91 0.40 11.79
CA VAL A 10 13.78 1.57 10.92
C VAL A 10 12.34 2.05 11.03
N ASP A 11 12.14 3.18 11.69
CA ASP A 11 10.87 3.89 11.71
C ASP A 11 10.79 4.69 10.40
N ASP A 12 10.30 4.06 9.33
CA ASP A 12 10.10 4.73 8.06
C ASP A 12 8.93 5.73 8.20
N PRO A 13 9.21 7.04 8.17
CA PRO A 13 8.20 8.03 8.48
C PRO A 13 7.11 8.04 7.39
N PRO A 14 5.83 8.13 7.76
CA PRO A 14 4.75 8.15 6.79
C PRO A 14 4.83 9.42 5.93
N VAL A 15 4.84 9.26 4.61
CA VAL A 15 4.76 10.37 3.67
C VAL A 15 3.29 10.70 3.42
N LYS A 16 2.89 11.96 3.67
CA LYS A 16 1.54 12.45 3.36
C LYS A 16 1.45 12.85 1.89
N LEU A 17 0.46 12.31 1.19
CA LEU A 17 0.12 12.69 -0.18
C LEU A 17 -1.30 13.27 -0.22
N SER A 18 -1.46 14.42 -0.85
CA SER A 18 -2.77 15.00 -1.17
C SER A 18 -3.13 14.66 -2.63
N VAL A 19 -4.27 14.03 -2.85
CA VAL A 19 -4.75 13.64 -4.19
C VAL A 19 -6.15 14.19 -4.43
N GLU A 20 -6.39 14.66 -5.64
CA GLU A 20 -7.73 15.01 -6.11
C GLU A 20 -8.33 13.82 -6.85
N LEU A 21 -9.57 13.48 -6.52
CA LEU A 21 -10.28 12.36 -7.13
C LEU A 21 -11.45 12.89 -7.98
N PRO A 22 -11.69 12.34 -9.17
CA PRO A 22 -12.94 12.57 -9.88
C PRO A 22 -14.13 12.22 -8.98
N ALA A 23 -15.20 13.02 -9.05
CA ALA A 23 -16.38 12.83 -8.21
C ALA A 23 -17.02 11.44 -8.38
N SER A 24 -16.97 10.87 -9.59
CA SER A 24 -17.41 9.49 -9.84
C SER A 24 -16.60 8.47 -9.04
N LEU A 25 -15.28 8.56 -9.10
CA LEU A 25 -14.39 7.65 -8.39
C LEU A 25 -14.57 7.75 -6.86
N HIS A 26 -14.76 8.96 -6.32
CA HIS A 26 -15.05 9.11 -4.90
C HIS A 26 -16.35 8.38 -4.50
N ARG A 27 -17.43 8.54 -5.28
CA ARG A 27 -18.70 7.84 -5.02
C ARG A 27 -18.55 6.32 -5.07
N ASP A 28 -17.81 5.80 -6.05
CA ASP A 28 -17.57 4.37 -6.19
C ASP A 28 -16.76 3.82 -5.01
N LEU A 29 -15.73 4.55 -4.54
CA LEU A 29 -14.95 4.18 -3.36
C LEU A 29 -15.78 4.21 -2.07
N THR A 30 -16.69 5.19 -1.92
CA THR A 30 -17.63 5.22 -0.80
C THR A 30 -18.51 3.99 -0.80
N LEU A 31 -19.14 3.65 -1.93
CA LEU A 31 -20.00 2.48 -2.05
C LEU A 31 -19.23 1.17 -1.80
N TYR A 32 -18.01 1.06 -2.33
CA TYR A 32 -17.14 -0.09 -2.08
C TYR A 32 -16.86 -0.25 -0.58
N GLY A 33 -16.52 0.85 0.10
CA GLY A 33 -16.26 0.86 1.53
C GLY A 33 -17.45 0.43 2.38
N GLU A 34 -18.65 0.84 2.00
CA GLU A 34 -19.89 0.40 2.64
C GLU A 34 -20.14 -1.10 2.44
N LEU A 35 -20.01 -1.59 1.21
CA LEU A 35 -20.17 -3.01 0.88
C LEU A 35 -19.14 -3.87 1.64
N LEU A 36 -17.90 -3.39 1.73
CA LEU A 36 -16.83 -4.06 2.45
C LEU A 36 -17.08 -4.12 3.97
N GLY A 37 -17.69 -3.07 4.53
CA GLY A 37 -18.15 -3.06 5.92
C GLY A 37 -19.20 -4.13 6.16
N ARG A 38 -20.19 -4.23 5.26
CA ARG A 38 -21.28 -5.22 5.32
C ARG A 38 -20.79 -6.67 5.18
N SER A 39 -19.74 -6.93 4.39
CA SER A 39 -19.21 -8.28 4.19
C SER A 39 -18.38 -8.83 5.35
N GLY A 40 -18.18 -8.07 6.44
CA GLY A 40 -17.44 -8.51 7.63
C GLY A 40 -15.92 -8.54 7.47
N THR A 41 -15.41 -8.45 6.25
CA THR A 41 -13.97 -8.34 5.92
C THR A 41 -13.35 -7.02 6.38
N GLY A 42 -14.16 -5.99 6.65
CA GLY A 42 -13.74 -4.71 7.25
C GLY A 42 -13.74 -4.68 8.79
N GLY A 43 -14.05 -5.79 9.45
CA GLY A 43 -13.81 -6.00 10.88
C GLY A 43 -14.96 -5.66 11.84
N GLN A 44 -15.94 -4.81 11.49
CA GLN A 44 -16.93 -4.37 12.49
C GLN A 44 -18.34 -4.05 11.94
N GLY A 45 -18.67 -4.43 10.70
CA GLY A 45 -19.96 -4.01 10.09
C GLY A 45 -20.00 -2.52 9.73
N VAL A 46 -18.92 -1.78 9.98
CA VAL A 46 -18.79 -0.34 9.74
C VAL A 46 -18.23 -0.09 8.34
N ALA A 47 -18.81 0.88 7.64
CA ALA A 47 -18.32 1.32 6.34
C ALA A 47 -16.86 1.79 6.42
N VAL A 48 -16.03 1.31 5.50
CA VAL A 48 -14.63 1.73 5.41
C VAL A 48 -14.54 3.03 4.61
N PRO A 49 -14.00 4.13 5.15
CA PRO A 49 -13.93 5.39 4.42
C PRO A 49 -12.95 5.29 3.23
N PRO A 50 -13.18 6.01 2.12
CA PRO A 50 -12.37 5.94 0.90
C PRO A 50 -10.85 6.04 1.13
N GLN A 51 -10.42 6.94 2.01
CA GLN A 51 -9.00 7.19 2.29
C GLN A 51 -8.30 5.96 2.88
N LYS A 52 -9.02 5.13 3.65
CA LYS A 52 -8.48 3.88 4.21
C LYS A 52 -8.42 2.75 3.18
N LEU A 53 -9.08 2.88 2.03
CA LEU A 53 -9.02 1.91 0.94
C LEU A 53 -7.80 2.14 0.03
N VAL A 54 -7.42 3.41 -0.18
CA VAL A 54 -6.41 3.78 -1.19
C VAL A 54 -5.08 3.07 -0.95
N VAL A 55 -4.54 3.13 0.27
CA VAL A 55 -3.23 2.52 0.59
C VAL A 55 -3.21 1.01 0.32
N PRO A 56 -4.09 0.18 0.92
CA PRO A 56 -4.07 -1.27 0.67
C PRO A 56 -4.41 -1.65 -0.77
N MET A 57 -5.22 -0.84 -1.48
CA MET A 57 -5.47 -1.05 -2.91
C MET A 57 -4.20 -0.84 -3.74
N LEU A 58 -3.44 0.23 -3.48
CA LEU A 58 -2.19 0.52 -4.19
C LEU A 58 -1.10 -0.51 -3.87
N GLU A 59 -0.97 -0.92 -2.61
CA GLU A 59 -0.05 -1.99 -2.21
C GLU A 59 -0.34 -3.29 -2.96
N ARG A 60 -1.62 -3.69 -2.99
CA ARG A 60 -2.04 -4.91 -3.68
C ARG A 60 -1.86 -4.80 -5.19
N PHE A 61 -2.12 -3.63 -5.78
CA PHE A 61 -1.87 -3.37 -7.19
C PHE A 61 -0.38 -3.59 -7.52
N LEU A 62 0.53 -2.89 -6.83
CA LEU A 62 1.97 -2.98 -7.04
C LEU A 62 2.52 -4.38 -6.76
N ALA A 63 2.01 -5.07 -5.74
CA ALA A 63 2.41 -6.44 -5.43
C ALA A 63 1.99 -7.44 -6.51
N SER A 64 0.83 -7.22 -7.16
CA SER A 64 0.31 -8.11 -8.19
C SER A 64 0.88 -7.84 -9.59
N ASP A 65 1.42 -6.65 -9.84
CA ASP A 65 1.98 -6.28 -11.13
C ASP A 65 3.34 -6.95 -11.38
N ARG A 66 3.32 -8.00 -12.20
CA ARG A 66 4.53 -8.74 -12.61
C ARG A 66 5.49 -7.91 -13.46
N GLY A 67 4.97 -6.98 -14.27
CA GLY A 67 5.76 -6.07 -15.09
C GLY A 67 6.56 -5.13 -14.22
N PHE A 68 5.90 -4.50 -13.25
CA PHE A 68 6.53 -3.70 -12.22
C PHE A 68 7.57 -4.51 -11.43
N ALA A 69 7.22 -5.71 -10.98
CA ALA A 69 8.14 -6.57 -10.23
C ALA A 69 9.41 -6.92 -11.03
N LYS A 70 9.30 -7.13 -12.35
CA LYS A 70 10.46 -7.38 -13.24
C LYS A 70 11.32 -6.13 -13.40
N ALA A 71 10.71 -4.98 -13.67
CA ALA A 71 11.43 -3.71 -13.82
C ALA A 71 12.17 -3.32 -12.53
N ARG A 72 11.51 -3.45 -11.37
CA ARG A 72 12.11 -3.14 -10.05
C ARG A 72 13.39 -3.95 -9.78
N ARG A 73 13.42 -5.23 -10.15
CA ARG A 73 14.65 -6.06 -10.02
C ARG A 73 15.79 -5.54 -10.88
N GLY A 74 15.49 -5.05 -12.08
CA GLY A 74 16.49 -4.45 -12.97
C GLY A 74 17.10 -3.18 -12.36
N VAL A 75 16.26 -2.28 -11.84
CA VAL A 75 16.72 -1.03 -11.20
C VAL A 75 17.60 -1.31 -9.97
N VAL A 76 17.18 -2.21 -9.08
CA VAL A 76 17.95 -2.55 -7.88
C VAL A 76 19.30 -3.20 -8.22
N ALA A 77 19.34 -4.02 -9.28
CA ALA A 77 20.59 -4.63 -9.74
C ALA A 77 21.56 -3.61 -10.38
N GLU A 78 21.04 -2.52 -10.92
CA GLU A 78 21.85 -1.42 -11.46
C GLU A 78 22.42 -0.55 -10.34
N GLN A 79 21.59 -0.17 -9.37
CA GLN A 79 22.00 0.65 -8.22
C GLN A 79 23.17 0.03 -7.45
N ARG A 80 23.12 -1.30 -7.23
CA ARG A 80 24.22 -2.03 -6.57
C ARG A 80 25.52 -2.05 -7.38
N ARG A 81 25.43 -1.93 -8.71
CA ARG A 81 26.62 -1.88 -9.59
C ARG A 81 27.26 -0.50 -9.65
N THR A 82 26.48 0.56 -9.39
CA THR A 82 26.98 1.93 -9.32
C THR A 82 27.54 2.31 -7.94
N GLU A 83 27.34 1.46 -6.93
CA GLU A 83 27.82 1.66 -5.55
C GLU A 83 29.13 0.90 -5.25
N ASP A 84 29.58 0.01 -6.15
CA ASP A 84 30.87 -0.70 -6.15
C ASP A 84 31.90 0.01 -7.05
#